data_AF-A0A942IKW1-F1
#
_entry.id   AF-A0A942IKW1-F1
#
_cell.length_a   1.000
_cell.length_b   1.000
_cell.length_c   1.000
_cell.angle_alpha   90.00
_cell.angle_beta   90.00
_cell.angle_gamma   90.00
#
_symmetry.space_group_name_H-M   'P 1'
#
loop_
_entity.id
_entity.type
_entity.pdbx_description
1 polymer ?
#
loop_
_entity_poly.entity_id
_entity_poly.type
_entity_poly.pdbx_seq_one_letter_code
_entity_poly.pdbx_strand_id
1 'polypeptide(L)'
;MLQAVEKGKTTIYRRYIGERDGVESMVREEDEITSTILGPLEFFSPHETYKLWQHILNGVGFFKFLPSYPPESISIEFWPRQYIANSVKYIEPDAIIRMIWPNEVRILLIELKWHAPLNPKDQLHKQWLQFLGADEREHALHLFIAPDISSGIEAINYEGAGGNIWGNKLILMSWLQFQSILLKLTNTSYSISRWVILISKFLEKIGIRKFTGFRHVLNNITLNNSMNDNIFWHQFSWSRLINYPCLPEKTPTLVFYNS
;
A
#
# COMPACT_ATOMS: atom_id res chain seq x y z
N MET A 1 9.76 10.34 2.97
CA MET A 1 10.58 10.32 4.20
C MET A 1 10.61 11.68 4.91
N LEU A 2 10.77 12.81 4.20
CA LEU A 2 10.83 14.14 4.81
C LEU A 2 9.67 14.38 5.79
N GLN A 3 8.43 14.09 5.37
CA GLN A 3 7.26 14.26 6.25
C GLN A 3 7.30 13.39 7.50
N ALA A 4 7.82 12.16 7.42
CA ALA A 4 7.98 11.31 8.60
C ALA A 4 9.00 11.92 9.59
N VAL A 5 10.07 12.56 9.08
CA VAL A 5 11.06 13.25 9.93
C VAL A 5 10.47 14.53 10.53
N GLU A 6 9.85 15.39 9.70
CA GLU A 6 9.24 16.65 10.14
C GLU A 6 8.16 16.46 11.21
N LYS A 7 7.40 15.36 11.13
CA LYS A 7 6.35 15.01 12.09
C LYS A 7 6.84 14.18 13.28
N GLY A 8 8.16 13.96 13.42
CA GLY A 8 8.73 13.15 14.50
C GLY A 8 8.26 11.70 14.47
N LYS A 9 7.90 11.18 13.30
CA LYS A 9 7.57 9.77 13.08
C LYS A 9 8.82 8.90 12.95
N THR A 10 9.93 9.45 12.44
CA THR A 10 11.23 8.75 12.45
C THR A 10 12.38 9.71 12.72
N THR A 11 13.47 9.16 13.25
CA THR A 11 14.76 9.82 13.47
C THR A 11 15.87 9.23 12.59
N ILE A 12 15.67 8.08 11.94
CA ILE A 12 16.69 7.35 11.18
C ILE A 12 16.19 7.05 9.77
N TYR A 13 16.98 7.42 8.76
CA TYR A 13 16.57 7.43 7.34
C TYR A 13 16.51 6.05 6.64
N ARG A 14 16.49 4.93 7.38
CA ARG A 14 16.64 3.56 6.86
C ARG A 14 15.86 2.50 7.63
N ARG A 15 14.89 2.87 8.49
CA ARG A 15 14.20 1.83 9.28
C ARG A 15 13.38 0.90 8.41
N TYR A 16 12.81 1.38 7.32
CA TYR A 16 12.05 0.57 6.35
C TYR A 16 12.83 -0.60 5.70
N ILE A 17 14.16 -0.69 5.87
CA ILE A 17 14.97 -1.85 5.45
C ILE A 17 15.35 -2.77 6.64
N GLY A 18 14.79 -2.54 7.82
CA GLY A 18 15.04 -3.32 9.03
C GLY A 18 16.24 -2.86 9.86
N GLU A 19 16.84 -1.69 9.57
CA GLU A 19 17.89 -1.12 10.42
C GLU A 19 17.30 -0.66 11.77
N ARG A 20 17.89 -1.12 12.89
CA ARG A 20 17.49 -0.77 14.26
C ARG A 20 18.66 -0.19 15.02
N ASP A 21 18.41 0.85 15.81
CA ASP A 21 19.40 1.47 16.71
C ASP A 21 19.55 0.73 18.05
N GLY A 22 18.65 -0.21 18.34
CA GLY A 22 18.65 -1.00 19.58
C GLY A 22 18.15 -0.24 20.82
N VAL A 23 17.73 1.02 20.67
CA VAL A 23 17.28 1.88 21.78
C VAL A 23 15.76 1.99 21.83
N GLU A 24 15.07 1.87 20.69
CA GLU A 24 13.62 2.04 20.61
C GLU A 24 12.82 0.74 20.70
N SER A 25 11.70 0.79 21.44
CA SER A 25 10.79 -0.34 21.65
C SER A 25 9.79 -0.58 20.51
N MET A 26 9.57 0.39 19.63
CA MET A 26 8.66 0.28 18.47
C MET A 26 9.22 1.00 17.26
N VAL A 27 9.28 0.31 16.12
CA VAL A 27 9.79 0.86 14.85
C VAL A 27 8.61 1.33 13.99
N ARG A 28 8.62 2.60 13.58
CA ARG A 28 7.59 3.21 12.71
C ARG A 28 7.94 3.07 11.22
N GLU A 29 8.25 1.84 10.81
CA GLU A 29 8.58 1.50 9.41
C GLU A 29 7.46 1.93 8.46
N GLU A 30 6.20 1.70 8.84
CA GLU A 30 5.03 2.04 8.03
C GLU A 30 4.96 3.54 7.70
N ASP A 31 5.25 4.40 8.69
CA ASP A 31 5.20 5.86 8.52
C ASP A 31 6.28 6.36 7.52
N GLU A 32 7.48 5.77 7.55
CA GLU A 32 8.55 6.08 6.59
C GLU A 32 8.15 5.72 5.16
N ILE A 33 7.54 4.56 4.99
CA ILE A 33 7.09 4.07 3.69
C ILE A 33 5.96 4.96 3.18
N THR A 34 4.96 5.25 4.00
CA THR A 34 3.86 6.20 3.70
C THR A 34 4.41 7.54 3.21
N SER A 35 5.33 8.14 3.96
CA SER A 35 5.97 9.40 3.58
C SER A 35 6.82 9.30 2.31
N THR A 36 7.39 8.13 2.02
CA THR A 36 8.21 7.92 0.82
C THR A 36 7.36 7.82 -0.43
N ILE A 37 6.18 7.20 -0.33
CA ILE A 37 5.26 7.05 -1.44
C ILE A 37 4.46 8.32 -1.69
N LEU A 38 3.81 8.84 -0.65
CA LEU A 38 2.86 9.94 -0.77
C LEU A 38 3.50 11.32 -0.56
N GLY A 39 4.57 11.42 0.23
CA GLY A 39 5.22 12.71 0.53
C GLY A 39 5.65 13.51 -0.71
N PRO A 40 6.20 12.89 -1.77
CA PRO A 40 6.55 13.60 -3.00
C PRO A 40 5.36 14.33 -3.68
N LEU A 41 4.12 13.91 -3.41
CA LEU A 41 2.93 14.49 -4.03
C LEU A 41 2.64 15.92 -3.55
N GLU A 42 3.17 16.34 -2.41
CA GLU A 42 3.06 17.73 -1.93
C GLU A 42 3.84 18.72 -2.81
N PHE A 43 4.83 18.24 -3.56
CA PHE A 43 5.63 19.07 -4.46
C PHE A 43 5.08 19.12 -5.89
N PHE A 44 4.00 18.39 -6.16
CA PHE A 44 3.34 18.40 -7.47
C PHE A 44 2.36 19.55 -7.57
N SER A 45 2.11 20.01 -8.80
CA SER A 45 1.03 20.95 -9.04
C SER A 45 -0.33 20.31 -8.69
N PRO A 46 -1.34 21.10 -8.26
CA PRO A 46 -2.69 20.58 -8.02
C PRO A 46 -3.24 19.77 -9.19
N HIS A 47 -2.96 20.19 -10.43
CA HIS A 47 -3.38 19.48 -11.63
C HIS A 47 -2.71 18.10 -11.80
N GLU A 48 -1.42 17.98 -11.47
CA GLU A 48 -0.70 16.70 -11.55
C GLU A 48 -1.18 15.72 -10.48
N THR A 49 -1.33 16.17 -9.24
CA THR A 49 -1.86 15.36 -8.14
C THR A 49 -3.30 14.94 -8.41
N TYR A 50 -4.13 15.84 -8.94
CA TYR A 50 -5.48 15.51 -9.41
C TYR A 50 -5.48 14.42 -10.49
N LYS A 51 -4.64 14.54 -11.52
CA LYS A 51 -4.55 13.52 -12.59
C LYS A 51 -4.13 12.16 -12.05
N LEU A 52 -3.20 12.12 -11.11
CA LEU A 52 -2.78 10.90 -10.43
C LEU A 52 -3.97 10.24 -9.74
N TRP A 53 -4.70 10.97 -8.88
CA TRP A 53 -5.83 10.41 -8.14
C TRP A 53 -7.01 10.06 -9.04
N GLN A 54 -7.29 10.88 -10.06
CA GLN A 54 -8.28 10.55 -11.08
C GLN A 54 -7.95 9.22 -11.76
N HIS A 55 -6.69 9.00 -12.13
CA HIS A 55 -6.29 7.75 -12.76
C HIS A 55 -6.42 6.55 -11.82
N ILE A 56 -6.01 6.71 -10.56
CA ILE A 56 -6.14 5.68 -9.52
C ILE A 56 -7.61 5.30 -9.33
N LEU A 57 -8.48 6.28 -9.10
CA LEU A 57 -9.91 6.07 -8.86
C LEU A 57 -10.63 5.50 -10.08
N ASN A 58 -10.31 5.97 -11.29
CA ASN A 58 -10.83 5.38 -12.52
C ASN A 58 -10.42 3.90 -12.66
N GLY A 59 -9.18 3.57 -12.28
CA GLY A 59 -8.66 2.20 -12.30
C GLY A 59 -9.40 1.23 -11.37
N VAL A 60 -10.15 1.73 -10.40
CA VAL A 60 -10.99 0.95 -9.47
C VAL A 60 -12.49 1.22 -9.61
N GLY A 61 -12.92 1.90 -10.68
CA GLY A 61 -14.34 2.10 -11.00
C GLY A 61 -15.01 3.32 -10.34
N PHE A 62 -14.25 4.22 -9.70
CA PHE A 62 -14.75 5.42 -9.03
C PHE A 62 -14.67 6.68 -9.91
N PHE A 63 -15.02 6.53 -11.19
CA PHE A 63 -14.80 7.56 -12.21
C PHE A 63 -15.68 8.82 -12.10
N LYS A 64 -16.75 8.76 -11.30
CA LYS A 64 -17.65 9.90 -11.06
C LYS A 64 -17.35 10.67 -9.78
N PHE A 65 -16.41 10.19 -8.95
CA PHE A 65 -16.16 10.81 -7.65
C PHE A 65 -15.53 12.19 -7.81
N LEU A 66 -14.49 12.29 -8.65
CA LEU A 66 -13.86 13.55 -8.98
C LEU A 66 -14.59 14.21 -10.16
N PRO A 67 -14.78 15.54 -10.14
CA PRO A 67 -15.19 16.32 -11.31
C PRO A 67 -14.31 16.05 -12.53
N SER A 68 -14.76 16.43 -13.73
CA SER A 68 -13.97 16.23 -14.96
C SER A 68 -12.83 17.25 -15.13
N TYR A 69 -12.86 18.34 -14.37
CA TYR A 69 -11.90 19.45 -14.41
C TYR A 69 -11.08 19.50 -13.10
N PRO A 70 -9.83 19.98 -13.15
CA PRO A 70 -8.95 19.99 -11.99
C PRO A 70 -9.42 20.95 -10.88
N PRO A 71 -9.08 20.68 -9.61
CA PRO A 71 -9.36 21.57 -8.49
C PRO A 71 -8.49 22.83 -8.54
N GLU A 72 -8.92 23.89 -7.86
CA GLU A 72 -8.15 25.11 -7.65
C GLU A 72 -6.96 24.87 -6.72
N SER A 73 -7.15 24.03 -5.71
CA SER A 73 -6.10 23.65 -4.78
C SER A 73 -6.25 22.20 -4.29
N ILE A 74 -5.12 21.63 -3.87
CA ILE A 74 -5.06 20.32 -3.22
C ILE A 74 -4.19 20.47 -1.98
N SER A 75 -4.67 19.99 -0.84
CA SER A 75 -3.87 19.80 0.36
C SER A 75 -3.75 18.32 0.69
N ILE A 76 -2.56 17.93 1.14
CA ILE A 76 -2.25 16.61 1.67
C ILE A 76 -1.79 16.84 3.10
N GLU A 77 -2.39 16.13 4.05
CA GLU A 77 -2.01 16.19 5.45
C GLU A 77 -1.71 14.78 5.94
N PHE A 78 -0.51 14.58 6.46
CA PHE A 78 -0.01 13.30 6.97
C PHE A 78 -0.22 13.18 8.47
N TRP A 79 -0.76 12.04 8.89
CA TRP A 79 -1.07 11.72 10.29
C TRP A 79 -1.80 12.83 11.06
N PRO A 80 -2.88 13.40 10.50
CA PRO A 80 -3.67 14.37 11.23
C PRO A 80 -4.24 13.74 12.50
N ARG A 81 -4.08 14.41 13.64
CA ARG A 81 -4.58 13.93 14.93
C ARG A 81 -5.87 14.62 15.29
N GLN A 82 -6.92 13.83 15.46
CA GLN A 82 -8.18 14.33 16.01
C GLN A 82 -8.48 13.67 17.35
N TYR A 83 -8.51 14.48 18.40
CA TYR A 83 -8.82 14.02 19.75
C TYR A 83 -10.31 13.73 19.88
N ILE A 84 -10.64 12.57 20.43
CA ILE A 84 -12.03 12.22 20.74
C ILE A 84 -12.45 13.08 21.93
N ALA A 85 -13.62 13.73 21.85
CA ALA A 85 -14.11 14.63 22.88
C ALA A 85 -14.02 13.99 24.28
N ASN A 86 -13.41 14.71 25.22
CA ASN A 86 -13.21 14.27 26.61
C ASN A 86 -12.35 13.01 26.78
N SER A 87 -11.48 12.70 25.81
CA SER A 87 -10.58 11.53 25.86
C SER A 87 -9.14 11.93 25.55
N VAL A 88 -8.18 11.23 26.18
CA VAL A 88 -6.76 11.28 25.78
C VAL A 88 -6.47 10.51 24.49
N LYS A 89 -7.46 9.75 24.00
CA LYS A 89 -7.34 9.00 22.75
C LYS A 89 -7.60 9.92 21.56
N TYR A 90 -6.84 9.69 20.50
CA TYR A 90 -7.00 10.36 19.21
C TYR A 90 -7.19 9.33 18.11
N ILE A 91 -7.71 9.81 16.97
CA ILE A 91 -7.77 9.07 15.72
C ILE A 91 -6.78 9.70 14.76
N GLU A 92 -6.02 8.85 14.08
CA GLU A 92 -4.96 9.24 13.17
C GLU A 92 -5.07 8.33 11.92
N PRO A 93 -5.57 8.82 10.79
CA PRO A 93 -5.36 8.19 9.48
C PRO A 93 -3.93 8.46 9.00
N ASP A 94 -3.44 7.67 8.05
CA ASP A 94 -2.11 7.89 7.46
C ASP A 94 -2.03 9.19 6.68
N ALA A 95 -3.08 9.49 5.90
CA ALA A 95 -3.19 10.74 5.19
C ALA A 95 -4.64 11.14 4.94
N ILE A 96 -4.84 12.45 4.76
CA ILE A 96 -6.06 12.99 4.18
C ILE A 96 -5.72 13.94 3.04
N ILE A 97 -6.45 13.81 1.94
CA ILE A 97 -6.28 14.65 0.76
C ILE A 97 -7.57 15.41 0.52
N ARG A 98 -7.49 16.73 0.50
CA ARG A 98 -8.62 17.61 0.17
C ARG A 98 -8.37 18.26 -1.18
N MET A 99 -9.31 18.07 -2.09
CA MET A 99 -9.33 18.69 -3.41
C MET A 99 -10.46 19.72 -3.42
N ILE A 100 -10.13 20.97 -3.70
CA ILE A 100 -11.05 22.11 -3.54
C ILE A 100 -11.35 22.72 -4.91
N TRP A 101 -12.63 22.79 -5.25
CA TRP A 101 -13.20 23.51 -6.40
C TRP A 101 -14.02 24.71 -5.90
N PRO A 102 -14.44 25.65 -6.77
CA PRO A 102 -15.19 26.83 -6.34
C PRO A 102 -16.43 26.54 -5.49
N ASN A 103 -17.12 25.43 -5.78
CA ASN A 103 -18.41 25.10 -5.18
C ASN A 103 -18.44 23.73 -4.50
N GLU A 104 -17.33 23.00 -4.46
CA GLU A 104 -17.29 21.66 -3.87
C GLU A 104 -15.91 21.26 -3.37
N VAL A 105 -15.90 20.37 -2.39
CA VAL A 105 -14.69 19.72 -1.88
C VAL A 105 -14.85 18.22 -2.07
N ARG A 106 -13.76 17.53 -2.45
CA ARG A 106 -13.68 16.07 -2.42
C ARG A 106 -12.56 15.64 -1.49
N ILE A 107 -12.84 14.62 -0.68
CA ILE A 107 -11.94 14.14 0.36
C ILE A 107 -11.54 12.70 0.09
N LEU A 108 -10.25 12.40 0.11
CA LEU A 108 -9.74 11.05 0.22
C LEU A 108 -9.14 10.87 1.61
N LEU A 109 -9.80 10.07 2.43
CA LEU A 109 -9.25 9.58 3.70
C LEU A 109 -8.44 8.32 3.39
N ILE A 110 -7.18 8.26 3.77
CA ILE A 110 -6.26 7.19 3.34
C ILE A 110 -5.71 6.45 4.56
N GLU A 111 -5.79 5.13 4.51
CA GLU A 111 -5.12 4.20 5.42
C GLU A 111 -4.28 3.24 4.60
N LEU A 112 -3.02 3.07 4.99
CA LEU A 112 -2.03 2.22 4.37
C LEU A 112 -1.60 1.14 5.37
N LYS A 113 -1.45 -0.10 4.90
CA LYS A 113 -0.88 -1.20 5.68
C LYS A 113 0.28 -1.85 4.95
N TRP A 114 1.25 -2.34 5.71
CA TRP A 114 2.45 -2.99 5.14
C TRP A 114 2.60 -4.43 5.61
N HIS A 115 2.76 -4.67 6.91
CA HIS A 115 3.01 -6.03 7.42
C HIS A 115 2.21 -6.37 8.66
N ALA A 116 1.49 -5.41 9.25
CA ALA A 116 0.66 -5.63 10.42
C ALA A 116 -0.83 -5.71 10.04
N PRO A 117 -1.61 -6.60 10.69
CA PRO A 117 -3.06 -6.57 10.59
C PRO A 117 -3.62 -5.27 11.18
N LEU A 118 -4.86 -4.91 10.82
CA LEU A 118 -5.57 -3.79 11.45
C LEU A 118 -5.66 -4.00 12.97
N ASN A 119 -5.11 -3.06 13.73
CA ASN A 119 -5.23 -3.03 15.18
C ASN A 119 -5.47 -1.58 15.65
N PRO A 120 -6.61 -1.29 16.31
CA PRO A 120 -7.73 -2.19 16.60
C PRO A 120 -8.56 -2.54 15.37
N LYS A 121 -9.37 -3.62 15.44
CA LYS A 121 -10.23 -4.09 14.34
C LYS A 121 -11.23 -3.02 13.86
N ASP A 122 -11.58 -2.07 14.72
CA ASP A 122 -12.50 -0.98 14.42
C ASP A 122 -11.80 0.32 13.96
N GLN A 123 -10.50 0.28 13.67
CA GLN A 123 -9.71 1.46 13.27
C GLN A 123 -10.33 2.18 12.07
N LEU A 124 -10.63 1.45 10.98
CA LEU A 124 -11.25 2.04 9.79
C LEU A 124 -12.62 2.66 10.11
N HIS A 125 -13.40 2.04 10.99
CA HIS A 125 -14.72 2.55 11.37
C HIS A 125 -14.60 3.86 12.14
N LYS A 126 -13.67 3.94 13.09
CA LYS A 126 -13.39 5.16 13.85
C LYS A 126 -12.93 6.29 12.95
N GLN A 127 -12.01 6.01 12.02
CA GLN A 127 -11.58 6.98 11.02
C GLN A 127 -12.76 7.49 10.17
N TRP A 128 -13.68 6.62 9.77
CA TRP A 128 -14.84 7.07 9.01
C TRP A 128 -15.85 7.88 9.84
N LEU A 129 -16.26 7.36 11.00
CA LEU A 129 -17.37 7.90 11.78
C LEU A 129 -16.99 9.08 12.68
N GLN A 130 -15.76 9.08 13.19
CA GLN A 130 -15.34 9.99 14.26
C GLN A 130 -14.27 10.98 13.82
N PHE A 131 -13.44 10.65 12.82
CA PHE A 131 -12.48 11.60 12.26
C PHE A 131 -13.18 12.55 11.27
N LEU A 132 -13.89 12.02 10.27
CA LEU A 132 -14.68 12.87 9.38
C LEU A 132 -15.99 13.34 10.02
N GLY A 133 -16.38 14.58 9.75
CA GLY A 133 -17.73 15.09 10.03
C GLY A 133 -18.80 14.40 9.19
N ALA A 134 -20.08 14.53 9.57
CA ALA A 134 -21.20 13.99 8.80
C ALA A 134 -21.24 14.54 7.37
N ASP A 135 -21.12 15.85 7.23
CA ASP A 135 -21.13 16.55 5.94
C ASP A 135 -19.89 16.21 5.09
N GLU A 136 -18.72 16.08 5.73
CA GLU A 136 -17.49 15.66 5.03
C GLU A 136 -17.63 14.27 4.43
N ARG A 137 -18.25 13.32 5.16
CA ARG A 137 -18.48 11.95 4.67
C ARG A 137 -19.35 11.92 3.41
N GLU A 138 -20.22 12.91 3.19
CA GLU A 138 -21.04 12.97 1.97
C GLU A 138 -20.16 13.09 0.72
N HIS A 139 -19.03 13.79 0.85
CA HIS A 139 -18.08 14.11 -0.22
C HIS A 139 -16.73 13.38 -0.11
N ALA A 140 -16.65 12.36 0.75
CA ALA A 140 -15.43 11.60 0.98
C ALA A 140 -15.47 10.18 0.39
N LEU A 141 -14.29 9.66 0.08
CA LEU A 141 -14.02 8.24 -0.02
C LEU A 141 -12.99 7.85 1.03
N HIS A 142 -13.10 6.62 1.54
CA HIS A 142 -12.11 6.00 2.39
C HIS A 142 -11.30 5.01 1.54
N LEU A 143 -10.01 5.23 1.40
CA LEU A 143 -9.11 4.40 0.62
C LEU A 143 -8.22 3.59 1.56
N PHE A 144 -8.35 2.27 1.51
CA PHE A 144 -7.52 1.32 2.22
C PHE A 144 -6.57 0.62 1.24
N ILE A 145 -5.27 0.77 1.43
CA ILE A 145 -4.25 0.10 0.61
C ILE A 145 -3.40 -0.82 1.48
N ALA A 146 -3.32 -2.10 1.12
CA ALA A 146 -2.59 -3.11 1.88
C ALA A 146 -1.97 -4.17 0.96
N PRO A 147 -1.05 -5.05 1.41
CA PRO A 147 -0.57 -6.14 0.56
C PRO A 147 -1.70 -7.12 0.22
N ASP A 148 -2.57 -7.36 1.20
CA ASP A 148 -3.79 -8.13 1.09
C ASP A 148 -4.97 -7.34 1.68
N ILE A 149 -6.16 -7.49 1.10
CA ILE A 149 -7.34 -6.67 1.45
C ILE A 149 -8.25 -7.33 2.49
N SER A 150 -7.89 -8.49 3.05
CA SER A 150 -8.71 -9.23 4.02
C SER A 150 -9.14 -8.37 5.21
N SER A 151 -8.23 -7.60 5.82
CA SER A 151 -8.56 -6.73 6.95
C SER A 151 -9.60 -5.66 6.58
N GLY A 152 -9.57 -5.17 5.34
CA GLY A 152 -10.60 -4.26 4.82
C GLY A 152 -11.95 -4.95 4.62
N ILE A 153 -11.95 -6.20 4.11
CA ILE A 153 -13.16 -7.01 3.95
C ILE A 153 -13.76 -7.34 5.33
N GLU A 154 -12.93 -7.71 6.30
CA GLU A 154 -13.34 -7.93 7.69
C GLU A 154 -13.98 -6.68 8.28
N ALA A 155 -13.41 -5.50 8.02
CA ALA A 155 -14.00 -4.24 8.46
C ALA A 155 -15.39 -4.01 7.84
N ILE A 156 -15.58 -4.27 6.54
CA ILE A 156 -16.91 -4.15 5.90
C ILE A 156 -17.93 -5.08 6.57
N ASN A 157 -17.51 -6.29 6.93
CA ASN A 157 -18.36 -7.33 7.50
C ASN A 157 -18.47 -7.27 9.04
N TYR A 158 -17.86 -6.27 9.68
CA TYR A 158 -17.81 -6.21 11.13
C TYR A 158 -19.16 -5.75 11.73
N GLU A 159 -19.97 -6.71 12.16
CA GLU A 159 -21.28 -6.46 12.76
C GLU A 159 -21.22 -5.58 14.02
N GLY A 160 -20.12 -5.65 14.79
CA GLY A 160 -19.94 -4.87 16.01
C GLY A 160 -19.97 -3.35 15.82
N ALA A 161 -19.86 -2.86 14.58
CA ALA A 161 -20.00 -1.44 14.23
C ALA A 161 -21.29 -1.11 13.48
N GLY A 162 -22.26 -2.03 13.43
CA GLY A 162 -23.52 -1.84 12.70
C GLY A 162 -23.45 -2.21 11.21
N GLY A 163 -22.45 -2.99 10.80
CA GLY A 163 -22.27 -3.46 9.42
C GLY A 163 -21.56 -2.46 8.51
N ASN A 164 -21.88 -2.48 7.21
CA ASN A 164 -21.21 -1.64 6.21
C ASN A 164 -21.63 -0.16 6.32
N ILE A 165 -20.96 0.59 7.19
CA ILE A 165 -21.16 2.03 7.42
C ILE A 165 -20.67 2.93 6.27
N TRP A 166 -19.92 2.38 5.31
CA TRP A 166 -19.40 3.13 4.17
C TRP A 166 -20.35 3.11 2.97
N GLY A 167 -21.26 2.13 2.91
CA GLY A 167 -22.01 1.84 1.68
C GLY A 167 -21.05 1.50 0.55
N ASN A 168 -20.95 2.38 -0.45
CA ASN A 168 -20.02 2.25 -1.58
C ASN A 168 -18.77 3.15 -1.46
N LYS A 169 -18.48 3.72 -0.29
CA LYS A 169 -17.42 4.73 -0.12
C LYS A 169 -16.08 4.21 0.39
N LEU A 170 -15.99 2.91 0.73
CA LEU A 170 -14.72 2.27 1.08
C LEU A 170 -14.13 1.57 -0.14
N ILE A 171 -12.95 2.02 -0.55
CA ILE A 171 -12.14 1.42 -1.61
C ILE A 171 -11.12 0.51 -0.95
N LEU A 172 -11.18 -0.77 -1.28
CA LEU A 172 -10.14 -1.73 -0.93
C LEU A 172 -9.22 -1.94 -2.13
N MET A 173 -7.92 -1.75 -1.93
CA MET A 173 -6.93 -1.84 -2.98
C MET A 173 -5.70 -2.58 -2.48
N SER A 174 -5.18 -3.53 -3.26
CA SER A 174 -3.88 -4.12 -2.93
C SER A 174 -2.74 -3.23 -3.42
N TRP A 175 -1.57 -3.29 -2.78
CA TRP A 175 -0.37 -2.60 -3.28
C TRP A 175 -0.01 -3.02 -4.71
N LEU A 176 -0.27 -4.28 -5.06
CA LEU A 176 -0.06 -4.78 -6.42
C LEU A 176 -1.01 -4.15 -7.43
N GLN A 177 -2.28 -3.98 -7.06
CA GLN A 177 -3.27 -3.29 -7.87
C GLN A 177 -2.91 -1.81 -8.02
N PHE A 178 -2.54 -1.15 -6.92
CA PHE A 178 -2.06 0.24 -6.92
C PHE A 178 -0.90 0.42 -7.90
N GLN A 179 0.17 -0.40 -7.76
CA GLN A 179 1.31 -0.38 -8.68
C GLN A 179 0.90 -0.64 -10.14
N SER A 180 0.02 -1.61 -10.39
CA SER A 180 -0.45 -1.92 -11.75
C SER A 180 -1.26 -0.80 -12.38
N ILE A 181 -1.94 0.03 -11.59
CA ILE A 181 -2.65 1.22 -12.06
C ILE A 181 -1.62 2.33 -12.33
N LEU A 182 -0.71 2.57 -11.39
CA LEU A 182 0.33 3.60 -11.55
C LEU A 182 1.18 3.40 -12.81
N LEU A 183 1.57 2.17 -13.13
CA LEU A 183 2.40 1.88 -14.31
C LEU A 183 1.76 2.29 -15.64
N LYS A 184 0.45 2.53 -15.70
CA LYS A 184 -0.22 3.07 -16.89
C LYS A 184 0.05 4.58 -17.09
N LEU A 185 0.55 5.26 -16.06
CA LEU A 185 0.90 6.69 -16.09
C LEU A 185 2.35 6.96 -16.54
N THR A 186 3.17 5.95 -16.84
CA THR A 186 4.58 6.15 -17.22
C THR A 186 4.78 6.89 -18.53
N ASN A 187 3.71 7.04 -19.33
CA ASN A 187 3.73 7.77 -20.61
C ASN A 187 3.10 9.16 -20.51
N THR A 188 3.02 9.74 -19.31
CA THR A 188 2.36 11.04 -19.06
C THR A 188 3.39 12.17 -18.85
N SER A 189 3.10 13.18 -18.02
CA SER A 189 4.04 14.27 -17.75
C SER A 189 5.38 13.72 -17.22
N TYR A 190 6.46 14.47 -17.43
CA TYR A 190 7.80 14.04 -17.03
C TYR A 190 7.89 13.76 -15.51
N SER A 191 7.27 14.61 -14.68
CA SER A 191 7.32 14.52 -13.22
C SER A 191 6.56 13.31 -12.67
N ILE A 192 5.29 13.13 -13.08
CA ILE A 192 4.47 11.99 -12.64
C ILE A 192 5.11 10.68 -13.11
N SER A 193 5.51 10.61 -14.38
CA SER A 193 6.12 9.40 -14.94
C SER A 193 7.39 9.01 -14.18
N ARG A 194 8.23 9.99 -13.83
CA ARG A 194 9.45 9.76 -13.03
C ARG A 194 9.11 9.27 -11.63
N TRP A 195 8.14 9.90 -10.95
CA TRP A 195 7.69 9.45 -9.64
C TRP A 195 7.14 8.02 -9.69
N VAL A 196 6.30 7.69 -10.67
CA VAL A 196 5.75 6.33 -10.86
C VAL A 196 6.86 5.30 -11.01
N ILE A 197 7.90 5.60 -11.80
CA ILE A 197 9.04 4.69 -11.98
C ILE A 197 9.79 4.48 -10.65
N LEU A 198 10.00 5.55 -9.88
CA LEU A 198 10.70 5.47 -8.60
C LEU A 198 9.88 4.71 -7.56
N ILE A 199 8.58 4.98 -7.43
CA ILE A 199 7.69 4.28 -6.51
C ILE A 199 7.55 2.81 -6.92
N SER A 200 7.42 2.51 -8.21
CA SER A 200 7.37 1.12 -8.69
C SER A 200 8.62 0.34 -8.29
N LYS A 201 9.81 0.91 -8.52
CA LYS A 201 11.09 0.30 -8.11
C LYS A 201 11.21 0.17 -6.59
N PHE A 202 10.72 1.15 -5.84
CA PHE A 202 10.71 1.11 -4.39
C PHE A 202 9.81 -0.02 -3.87
N LEU A 203 8.57 -0.10 -4.35
CA LEU A 203 7.62 -1.17 -4.03
C LEU A 203 8.20 -2.56 -4.34
N GLU A 204 8.84 -2.72 -5.50
CA GLU A 204 9.52 -3.97 -5.87
C GLU A 204 10.62 -4.37 -4.88
N LYS A 205 11.41 -3.39 -4.41
CA LYS A 205 12.50 -3.62 -3.45
C LYS A 205 12.00 -4.05 -2.07
N ILE A 206 10.83 -3.59 -1.65
CA ILE A 206 10.21 -3.99 -0.38
C ILE A 206 9.29 -5.20 -0.52
N GLY A 207 9.35 -5.91 -1.66
CA GLY A 207 8.67 -7.19 -1.85
C GLY A 207 7.28 -7.10 -2.51
N ILE A 208 6.78 -5.90 -2.80
CA ILE A 208 5.56 -5.71 -3.60
C ILE A 208 5.90 -5.82 -5.09
N ARG A 209 5.77 -7.04 -5.64
CA ARG A 209 6.04 -7.30 -7.05
C ARG A 209 5.14 -8.40 -7.59
N LYS A 210 4.81 -8.32 -8.88
CA LYS A 210 4.15 -9.43 -9.58
C LYS A 210 5.09 -10.63 -9.63
N PHE A 211 4.57 -11.82 -9.38
CA PHE A 211 5.31 -13.05 -9.64
C PHE A 211 5.51 -13.18 -11.16
N THR A 212 6.75 -13.04 -11.62
CA THR A 212 7.13 -13.17 -13.04
C THR A 212 7.66 -14.56 -13.38
N GLY A 213 7.37 -15.55 -12.53
CA GLY A 213 7.89 -16.91 -12.64
C GLY A 213 9.36 -17.03 -12.23
N PHE A 214 9.97 -18.15 -12.62
CA PHE A 214 11.38 -18.46 -12.36
C PHE A 214 12.32 -17.94 -13.45
N ARG A 215 11.95 -16.89 -14.21
CA ARG A 215 12.79 -16.35 -15.29
C ARG A 215 14.20 -16.00 -14.83
N HIS A 216 14.34 -15.47 -13.61
CA HIS A 216 15.63 -15.17 -13.00
C HIS A 216 16.46 -16.43 -12.68
N VAL A 217 15.80 -17.55 -12.33
CA VAL A 217 16.46 -18.85 -12.15
C VAL A 217 16.88 -19.40 -13.50
N LEU A 218 16.02 -19.34 -14.51
CA LEU A 218 16.31 -19.82 -15.86
C LEU A 218 17.48 -19.06 -16.52
N ASN A 219 17.59 -17.75 -16.29
CA ASN A 219 18.70 -16.95 -16.82
C ASN A 219 20.05 -17.24 -16.14
N ASN A 220 20.04 -17.79 -14.92
CA ASN A 220 21.24 -18.12 -14.15
C ASN A 220 21.60 -19.60 -14.22
N ILE A 221 20.73 -20.45 -14.77
CA ILE A 221 21.09 -21.83 -15.11
C ILE A 221 21.88 -21.76 -16.41
N THR A 222 23.21 -21.73 -16.30
CA THR A 222 24.07 -22.20 -17.39
C THR A 222 23.74 -23.66 -17.61
N LEU A 223 22.86 -23.95 -18.56
CA LEU A 223 22.69 -25.30 -19.08
C LEU A 223 24.03 -25.68 -19.69
N ASN A 224 24.85 -26.40 -18.91
CA ASN A 224 25.99 -27.11 -19.45
C ASN A 224 25.42 -28.10 -20.47
N ASN A 225 25.53 -27.75 -21.76
CA ASN A 225 25.09 -28.54 -22.91
C ASN A 225 25.81 -29.91 -23.05
N SER A 226 26.40 -30.43 -21.97
CA SER A 226 27.12 -31.70 -21.94
C SER A 226 26.31 -32.86 -21.38
N MET A 227 25.08 -32.64 -20.91
CA MET A 227 24.22 -33.73 -20.44
C MET A 227 23.18 -34.09 -21.49
N ASN A 228 23.55 -35.05 -22.34
CA ASN A 228 22.65 -35.84 -23.18
C ASN A 228 21.81 -36.85 -22.38
N ASP A 229 21.79 -36.73 -21.05
CA ASP A 229 21.00 -37.58 -20.19
C ASP A 229 19.62 -36.96 -19.99
N ASN A 230 18.58 -37.72 -20.31
CA ASN A 230 17.18 -37.32 -20.16
C ASN A 230 16.83 -37.09 -18.68
N ILE A 231 17.12 -35.90 -18.17
CA ILE A 231 16.93 -35.53 -16.74
C ILE A 231 15.46 -35.60 -16.32
N PHE A 232 14.51 -35.47 -17.26
CA PHE A 232 13.08 -35.36 -16.93
C PHE A 232 12.30 -36.67 -16.91
N TRP A 233 12.83 -37.79 -17.44
CA TRP A 233 12.05 -39.03 -17.61
C TRP A 233 12.80 -40.32 -17.31
N HIS A 234 13.62 -40.35 -16.27
CA HIS A 234 13.96 -41.65 -15.67
C HIS A 234 12.79 -42.14 -14.83
N GLN A 235 12.39 -43.41 -15.03
CA GLN A 235 11.43 -44.12 -14.17
C GLN A 235 11.76 -43.83 -12.70
N PHE A 236 10.82 -43.19 -12.02
CA PHE A 236 10.97 -42.74 -10.64
C PHE A 236 11.21 -43.95 -9.73
N SER A 237 12.47 -44.20 -9.39
CA SER A 237 12.87 -45.29 -8.51
C SER A 237 12.96 -44.76 -7.08
N TRP A 238 11.95 -45.07 -6.27
CA TRP A 238 11.83 -44.66 -4.87
C TRP A 238 13.02 -45.08 -3.99
N SER A 239 13.84 -46.05 -4.41
CA SER A 239 14.99 -46.55 -3.64
C SER A 239 16.17 -45.58 -3.58
N ARG A 240 16.22 -44.52 -4.41
CA ARG A 240 17.31 -43.54 -4.41
C ARG A 240 17.15 -42.41 -3.38
N LEU A 241 15.98 -42.26 -2.76
CA LEU A 241 15.72 -41.25 -1.72
C LEU A 241 16.28 -41.62 -0.33
N ILE A 242 16.82 -42.84 -0.17
CA ILE A 242 17.30 -43.31 1.14
C ILE A 242 18.66 -42.71 1.50
N ASN A 243 19.42 -42.17 0.53
CA ASN A 243 20.75 -41.62 0.79
C ASN A 243 20.90 -40.20 0.19
N TYR A 244 20.75 -39.18 1.07
CA TYR A 244 21.07 -37.74 0.95
C TYR A 244 19.97 -36.75 0.51
N PRO A 245 20.05 -35.46 0.95
CA PRO A 245 20.57 -34.91 2.21
C PRO A 245 19.40 -34.58 3.16
N CYS A 246 19.72 -34.39 4.44
CA CYS A 246 18.76 -33.95 5.46
C CYS A 246 17.94 -32.76 4.95
N LEU A 247 16.62 -32.86 5.01
CA LEU A 247 15.74 -31.69 4.95
C LEU A 247 16.30 -30.65 5.93
N PRO A 248 16.46 -29.38 5.54
CA PRO A 248 16.82 -28.36 6.50
C PRO A 248 15.77 -28.39 7.61
N GLU A 249 16.19 -28.63 8.87
CA GLU A 249 15.30 -28.68 10.03
C GLU A 249 14.50 -27.39 10.23
N LYS A 250 14.89 -26.32 9.52
CA LYS A 250 14.17 -25.07 9.42
C LYS A 250 13.97 -24.71 7.95
N THR A 251 12.71 -24.70 7.54
CA THR A 251 12.26 -23.93 6.38
C THR A 251 12.69 -22.47 6.59
N PRO A 252 13.44 -21.84 5.66
CA PRO A 252 13.52 -20.39 5.68
C PRO A 252 12.09 -19.87 5.50
N THR A 253 11.68 -18.98 6.40
CA THR A 253 10.37 -18.34 6.41
C THR A 253 10.19 -17.47 5.16
N LEU A 254 10.01 -18.10 4.01
CA LEU A 254 9.53 -17.49 2.79
C LEU A 254 8.17 -18.12 2.52
N VAL A 255 7.16 -17.45 3.06
CA VAL A 255 5.76 -17.74 2.82
C VAL A 255 5.50 -17.42 1.34
N PHE A 256 5.54 -18.46 0.52
CA PHE A 256 4.84 -18.42 -0.76
C PHE A 256 3.35 -18.40 -0.44
N TYR A 257 2.69 -17.29 -0.72
CA TYR A 257 1.24 -17.20 -0.67
C TYR A 257 0.67 -18.02 -1.82
N ASN A 258 -0.06 -19.08 -1.49
CA ASN A 258 -1.03 -19.67 -2.42
C ASN A 258 -2.27 -18.76 -2.40
N SER A 259 -2.61 -18.28 -3.59
CA SER A 259 -3.91 -17.68 -3.93
C SER A 259 -5.05 -18.69 -3.82
#